data_AF-B2KJ97-F1
#
_entry.id   AF-B2KJ97-F1
#
_cell.length_a   1.000
_cell.length_b   1.000
_cell.length_c   1.000
_cell.angle_alpha   90.00
_cell.angle_beta   90.00
_cell.angle_gamma   90.00
#
_symmetry.space_group_name_H-M   'P 1'
#
loop_
_entity.id
_entity.type
_entity.pdbx_description
1 polymer ?
#
loop_
_entity_poly.entity_id
_entity_poly.type
_entity_poly.pdbx_seq_one_letter_code
_entity_poly.pdbx_strand_id
1 'polypeptide(L)'
;MHGHLAFWGAYAMIVLAIISYAIPNLTGRKRYDSVTGRMAFWLSNIGMLGMTTAFGVAGVAQVYLERKFKMEFMTVQNEIAIHFVVLLLCATLFTLGISLYIYDFIKHGKTNDEAIIG
;
A
#
# COMPACT_ATOMS: atom_id res chain seq x y z
N MET A 1 12.45 1.78 5.99
CA MET A 1 12.18 2.33 4.63
C MET A 1 12.24 1.27 3.54
N HIS A 2 13.39 0.61 3.30
CA HIS A 2 13.59 -0.24 2.11
C HIS A 2 12.63 -1.44 2.03
N GLY A 3 12.42 -2.16 3.13
CA GLY A 3 11.60 -3.38 3.11
C GLY A 3 10.14 -3.16 2.72
N HIS A 4 9.52 -2.05 3.12
CA HIS A 4 8.10 -1.81 2.85
C HIS A 4 7.85 -1.56 1.36
N LEU A 5 8.59 -0.62 0.76
CA LEU A 5 8.42 -0.29 -0.65
C LEU A 5 8.90 -1.41 -1.57
N ALA A 6 10.01 -2.07 -1.24
CA ALA A 6 10.53 -3.18 -2.03
C ALA A 6 9.57 -4.37 -2.02
N PHE A 7 9.04 -4.75 -0.85
CA PHE A 7 8.10 -5.86 -0.75
C PHE A 7 6.77 -5.55 -1.43
N TRP A 8 6.27 -4.32 -1.23
CA TRP A 8 5.06 -3.85 -1.90
C TRP A 8 5.18 -3.87 -3.42
N GLY A 9 6.22 -3.23 -3.97
CA GLY A 9 6.40 -3.10 -5.41
C GLY A 9 6.73 -4.41 -6.11
N ALA A 10 7.59 -5.24 -5.51
CA ALA A 10 8.05 -6.48 -6.17
C ALA A 10 7.06 -7.63 -6.06
N TYR A 11 6.35 -7.77 -4.92
CA TYR A 11 5.51 -8.95 -4.65
C TYR A 11 4.03 -8.60 -4.57
N ALA A 12 3.65 -7.66 -3.70
CA ALA A 12 2.23 -7.38 -3.49
C ALA A 12 1.55 -6.81 -4.75
N MET A 13 2.18 -5.83 -5.40
CA MET A 13 1.64 -5.20 -6.61
C MET A 13 1.49 -6.18 -7.77
N ILE A 14 2.47 -7.05 -8.02
CA ILE A 14 2.38 -8.02 -9.13
C ILE A 14 1.29 -9.06 -8.87
N VAL A 15 1.13 -9.51 -7.62
CA VAL A 15 0.06 -10.43 -7.25
C VAL A 15 -1.31 -9.76 -7.46
N LEU A 16 -1.50 -8.52 -6.99
CA LEU A 16 -2.74 -7.78 -7.18
C LEU A 16 -3.03 -7.52 -8.67
N ALA A 17 -2.00 -7.26 -9.49
CA ALA A 17 -2.14 -7.09 -10.93
C ALA A 17 -2.62 -8.38 -11.62
N ILE A 18 -2.02 -9.52 -11.29
CA ILE A 18 -2.44 -10.82 -11.83
C ILE A 18 -3.86 -11.17 -11.39
N ILE A 19 -4.22 -10.92 -10.13
CA ILE A 19 -5.59 -11.13 -9.64
C ILE A 19 -6.58 -10.25 -10.41
N SER A 20 -6.26 -8.97 -10.61
CA SER A 20 -7.11 -8.03 -11.35
C SER A 20 -7.29 -8.44 -12.82
N TYR A 21 -6.28 -9.07 -13.41
CA TYR A 21 -6.36 -9.62 -14.77
C TYR A 21 -7.15 -10.93 -14.83
N ALA A 22 -6.94 -11.84 -13.87
CA ALA A 22 -7.53 -13.18 -13.88
C ALA A 22 -9.00 -13.19 -13.48
N ILE A 23 -9.43 -12.35 -12.53
CA ILE A 23 -10.81 -12.35 -12.01
C ILE A 23 -11.85 -12.16 -13.13
N PRO A 24 -11.76 -11.16 -14.02
CA PRO A 24 -12.74 -10.98 -15.11
C PRO A 24 -12.83 -12.22 -16.03
N ASN A 25 -11.68 -12.80 -16.37
CA ASN A 25 -11.59 -13.97 -17.25
C ASN A 25 -12.15 -15.24 -16.58
N LEU A 26 -11.92 -15.42 -15.27
CA LEU A 26 -12.43 -16.56 -14.50
C LEU A 26 -13.93 -16.43 -14.19
N THR A 27 -14.46 -15.21 -14.13
CA THR A 27 -15.84 -14.93 -13.71
C THR A 27 -16.79 -14.69 -14.90
N GLY A 28 -16.30 -14.83 -16.13
CA GLY A 28 -17.10 -14.64 -17.34
C GLY A 28 -17.51 -13.18 -17.60
N ARG A 29 -16.70 -12.20 -17.19
CA ARG A 29 -17.01 -10.77 -17.32
C ARG A 29 -16.06 -10.08 -18.30
N LYS A 30 -16.60 -9.29 -19.23
CA LYS A 30 -15.81 -8.48 -20.21
C LYS A 30 -15.34 -7.12 -19.65
N ARG A 31 -15.55 -6.84 -18.35
CA ARG A 31 -15.22 -5.54 -17.73
C ARG A 31 -13.81 -5.52 -17.14
N TYR A 32 -12.91 -4.82 -17.83
CA TYR A 32 -11.52 -4.61 -17.42
C TYR A 32 -11.27 -3.27 -16.69
N ASP A 33 -12.22 -2.33 -16.70
CA ASP A 33 -12.02 -0.97 -16.16
C ASP A 33 -12.97 -0.70 -14.98
N SER A 34 -12.51 -1.00 -13.76
CA SER A 34 -13.19 -0.64 -12.51
C SER A 34 -12.57 0.66 -11.96
N VAL A 35 -13.39 1.71 -11.86
CA VAL A 35 -13.01 2.97 -11.19
C VAL A 35 -12.56 2.71 -9.75
N THR A 36 -13.19 1.75 -9.07
CA THR A 36 -12.84 1.33 -7.71
C THR A 36 -11.46 0.70 -7.64
N GLY A 37 -11.10 -0.17 -8.60
CA GLY A 37 -9.77 -0.78 -8.69
C GLY A 37 -8.66 0.25 -8.95
N ARG A 38 -8.92 1.27 -9.78
CA ARG A 38 -7.97 2.37 -10.02
C ARG A 38 -7.81 3.27 -8.79
N MET A 39 -8.91 3.56 -8.07
CA MET A 39 -8.82 4.28 -6.80
C MET A 39 -8.03 3.48 -5.75
N ALA A 40 -8.30 2.18 -5.60
CA ALA A 40 -7.58 1.30 -4.70
C ALA A 40 -6.06 1.29 -4.99
N PHE A 41 -5.69 1.23 -6.27
CA PHE A 41 -4.30 1.35 -6.71
C PHE A 41 -3.65 2.65 -6.25
N TRP A 42 -4.27 3.80 -6.52
CA TRP A 42 -3.67 5.10 -6.18
C TRP A 42 -3.59 5.33 -4.68
N LEU A 43 -4.65 5.04 -3.92
CA LEU A 43 -4.63 5.17 -2.46
C LEU A 43 -3.54 4.31 -1.83
N SER A 44 -3.38 3.06 -2.28
CA SER A 44 -2.34 2.15 -1.77
C SER A 44 -0.94 2.65 -2.12
N ASN A 45 -0.70 3.11 -3.36
CA ASN A 45 0.63 3.59 -3.76
C ASN A 45 1.02 4.89 -3.05
N ILE A 46 0.11 5.85 -2.93
CA ILE A 46 0.35 7.11 -2.22
C ILE A 46 0.62 6.83 -0.72
N GLY A 47 -0.17 5.95 -0.10
CA GLY A 47 0.06 5.52 1.28
C GLY A 47 1.44 4.88 1.48
N MET A 48 1.84 3.97 0.58
CA MET A 48 3.15 3.29 0.65
C MET A 48 4.34 4.23 0.44
N LEU A 49 4.23 5.18 -0.50
CA LEU A 49 5.24 6.21 -0.71
C LEU A 49 5.37 7.14 0.49
N GLY A 50 4.23 7.53 1.09
CA GLY A 50 4.19 8.33 2.31
C GLY A 50 4.87 7.64 3.49
N MET A 51 4.53 6.38 3.75
CA MET A 51 5.17 5.58 4.81
C MET A 51 6.68 5.44 4.59
N THR A 52 7.10 5.17 3.36
CA THR A 52 8.51 4.97 3.02
C THR A 52 9.32 6.25 3.25
N THR A 53 8.75 7.39 2.87
CA THR A 53 9.36 8.71 3.09
C THR A 53 9.44 9.04 4.59
N ALA A 54 8.36 8.81 5.35
CA ALA A 54 8.35 9.04 6.80
C ALA A 54 9.42 8.19 7.52
N PHE A 55 9.52 6.89 7.18
CA PHE A 55 10.58 6.03 7.68
C PHE A 55 11.98 6.47 7.23
N GLY A 56 12.11 7.03 6.03
CA GLY A 56 13.38 7.53 5.51
C GLY A 56 13.88 8.73 6.29
N VAL A 57 13.02 9.73 6.51
CA VAL A 57 13.37 10.92 7.30
C VAL A 57 13.64 10.56 8.75
N ALA A 58 12.79 9.72 9.37
CA ALA A 58 13.01 9.24 10.74
C ALA A 58 14.34 8.47 10.87
N GLY A 59 14.68 7.62 9.91
CA GLY A 59 15.93 6.87 9.92
C GLY A 59 17.17 7.75 9.76
N VAL A 60 17.12 8.77 8.89
CA VAL A 60 18.21 9.75 8.76
C VAL A 60 18.38 10.54 10.06
N ALA A 61 17.28 11.01 10.66
CA ALA A 61 17.31 11.72 11.94
C ALA A 61 17.89 10.83 13.06
N GLN A 62 17.45 9.56 13.13
CA GLN A 62 17.95 8.60 14.11
C GLN A 62 19.47 8.38 13.98
N VAL A 63 19.95 8.09 12.77
CA VAL A 63 21.39 7.89 12.53
C VAL A 63 22.17 9.15 12.86
N TYR A 64 21.67 10.33 12.51
CA TYR A 64 22.35 11.59 12.81
C TYR A 64 22.46 11.83 14.33
N LEU A 65 21.36 11.67 15.06
CA LEU A 65 21.30 11.92 16.50
C LEU A 65 22.03 10.86 17.34
N GLU A 66 21.87 9.58 17.02
CA GLU A 66 22.53 8.49 17.76
C GLU A 66 24.00 8.31 17.34
N ARG A 67 24.32 8.34 16.03
CA ARG A 67 25.68 8.01 15.57
C ARG A 67 26.61 9.21 15.54
N LYS A 68 26.11 10.41 15.24
CA LYS A 68 26.95 11.62 15.17
C LYS A 68 26.97 12.38 16.49
N PHE A 69 25.80 12.61 17.10
CA PHE A 69 25.68 13.35 18.37
C PHE A 69 25.79 12.46 19.62
N LYS A 70 25.80 11.13 19.45
CA LYS A 70 25.91 10.15 20.55
C LYS A 70 24.85 10.35 21.65
N MET A 71 23.67 10.84 21.27
CA MET A 71 22.54 10.91 22.21
C MET A 71 22.04 9.52 22.56
N GLU A 72 21.43 9.42 23.74
CA GLU A 72 20.85 8.19 24.24
C GLU A 72 19.59 7.80 23.45
N PHE A 73 19.39 6.51 23.24
CA PHE A 73 18.37 5.96 22.33
C PHE A 73 16.96 6.43 22.68
N MET A 74 16.59 6.44 23.97
CA MET A 74 15.25 6.85 24.38
C MET A 74 14.99 8.35 24.11
N THR A 75 16.02 9.18 24.23
CA THR A 75 15.92 10.61 23.89
C THR A 75 15.71 10.80 22.40
N VAL A 76 16.46 10.09 21.56
CA VAL A 76 16.32 10.17 20.09
C VAL A 76 14.94 9.69 19.63
N GLN A 77 14.46 8.59 20.21
CA GLN A 77 13.14 8.04 19.88
C GLN A 77 12.00 9.03 20.18
N ASN A 78 12.09 9.78 21.28
CA ASN A 78 11.13 10.84 21.60
C ASN A 78 11.16 11.98 20.58
N GLU A 79 12.35 12.38 20.09
CA GLU A 79 12.48 13.42 19.05
C GLU A 79 11.89 12.97 17.70
N ILE A 80 12.08 11.71 17.32
CA ILE A 80 11.53 11.19 16.05
C ILE A 80 10.08 10.72 16.16
N ALA A 81 9.47 10.72 17.35
CA ALA A 81 8.10 10.27 17.60
C ALA A 81 7.07 10.90 16.65
N ILE A 82 7.25 12.17 16.29
CA ILE A 82 6.37 12.88 15.35
C ILE A 82 6.33 12.22 13.97
N HIS A 83 7.44 11.66 13.50
CA HIS A 83 7.50 10.97 12.21
C HIS A 83 6.71 9.66 12.23
N PHE A 84 6.62 8.99 13.39
CA PHE A 84 5.79 7.81 13.56
C PHE A 84 4.29 8.14 13.53
N VAL A 85 3.88 9.34 13.96
CA VAL A 85 2.49 9.79 13.82
C VAL A 85 2.13 10.00 12.34
N VAL A 86 3.00 10.65 11.58
CA VAL A 86 2.81 10.82 10.12
C VAL A 86 2.75 9.46 9.42
N LEU A 87 3.62 8.54 9.82
CA LEU A 87 3.61 7.17 9.32
C LEU A 87 2.28 6.48 9.60
N LEU A 88 1.70 6.63 10.80
CA LEU A 88 0.41 6.03 11.15
C LEU A 88 -0.69 6.58 10.24
N LEU A 89 -0.71 7.89 9.97
CA LEU A 89 -1.64 8.48 9.02
C LEU A 89 -1.45 7.90 7.60
N CYS A 90 -0.23 7.79 7.09
CA CYS A 90 0.03 7.16 5.80
C CYS A 90 -0.36 5.68 5.78
N ALA A 91 -0.19 4.96 6.89
CA ALA A 91 -0.60 3.57 7.04
C ALA A 91 -2.12 3.42 6.97
N THR A 92 -2.89 4.33 7.59
CA THR A 92 -4.36 4.31 7.47
C THR A 92 -4.82 4.52 6.02
N LEU A 93 -4.17 5.43 5.28
CA LEU A 93 -4.46 5.64 3.85
C LEU A 93 -4.16 4.38 3.02
N PHE A 94 -3.04 3.72 3.31
CA PHE A 94 -2.70 2.44 2.69
C PHE A 94 -3.74 1.36 2.99
N THR A 95 -4.13 1.20 4.26
CA THR A 95 -5.16 0.23 4.68
C THR A 95 -6.48 0.47 3.97
N LEU A 96 -6.92 1.73 3.82
CA LEU A 96 -8.12 2.07 3.05
C LEU A 96 -8.00 1.65 1.59
N GLY A 97 -6.83 1.85 0.96
CA GLY A 97 -6.56 1.37 -0.40
C GLY A 97 -6.68 -0.15 -0.54
N ILE A 98 -6.15 -0.91 0.42
CA ILE A 98 -6.25 -2.37 0.44
C ILE A 98 -7.69 -2.84 0.70
N SER A 99 -8.42 -2.18 1.60
CA SER A 99 -9.84 -2.49 1.83
C SER A 99 -10.68 -2.29 0.55
N LEU A 100 -10.38 -1.27 -0.24
CA LEU A 100 -11.02 -1.06 -1.54
C LEU A 100 -10.67 -2.16 -2.56
N TYR A 101 -9.41 -2.64 -2.58
CA TYR A 101 -9.02 -3.79 -3.40
C TYR A 101 -9.82 -5.05 -3.01
N ILE A 102 -9.92 -5.35 -1.73
CA ILE A 102 -10.66 -6.51 -1.22
C ILE A 102 -12.15 -6.38 -1.59
N TYR A 103 -12.74 -5.20 -1.40
CA TYR A 103 -14.13 -4.94 -1.77
C TYR A 103 -14.37 -5.13 -3.28
N ASP A 104 -13.47 -4.62 -4.12
CA ASP A 104 -13.55 -4.77 -5.57
C ASP A 104 -13.48 -6.24 -5.98
N PHE A 105 -12.55 -7.02 -5.42
CA PHE A 105 -12.42 -8.44 -5.71
C PHE A 105 -13.64 -9.27 -5.26
N ILE A 106 -14.19 -9.00 -4.07
CA ILE A 106 -15.40 -9.71 -3.60
C ILE A 106 -16.60 -9.38 -4.49
N LYS A 107 -16.76 -8.11 -4.88
CA LYS A 107 -17.84 -7.68 -5.76
C LYS A 107 -17.71 -8.29 -7.16
N HIS A 108 -16.49 -8.33 -7.69
CA HIS A 108 -16.22 -8.84 -9.04
C HIS A 108 -16.10 -10.36 -9.11
N GLY A 109 -15.89 -11.05 -7.98
CA GLY A 109 -15.76 -12.52 -7.91
C GLY A 109 -17.06 -13.33 -7.95
N LYS A 110 -18.25 -12.70 -7.98
CA LYS A 110 -19.52 -13.41 -8.25
C LYS A 110 -19.67 -13.68 -9.75
N THR A 111 -19.83 -14.96 -10.11
CA THR A 111 -20.10 -15.44 -11.48
C THR A 111 -21.24 -14.68 -12.13
N ASN A 112 -21.01 -14.25 -13.37
CA ASN A 112 -22.01 -13.59 -14.20
C ASN A 112 -21.95 -14.22 -15.59
N ASP A 113 -23.09 -14.56 -16.16
CA ASP A 113 -23.16 -15.28 -17.44
C ASP A 113 -22.89 -14.38 -18.65
N GLU A 114 -22.47 -13.12 -18.45
CA GLU A 114 -22.19 -12.14 -19.50
C GLU A 114 -21.23 -12.63 -20.61
N ALA A 115 -20.32 -13.56 -20.31
CA ALA A 115 -19.43 -14.18 -21.31
C ALA A 115 -20.09 -15.26 -22.17
N ILE A 116 -21.24 -15.82 -21.76
CA ILE A 116 -21.98 -16.84 -22.52
C ILE A 116 -22.98 -16.18 -23.47
N ILE A 117 -23.45 -14.96 -23.16
CA ILE A 117 -24.54 -14.27 -23.87
C ILE A 117 -24.08 -13.29 -24.97
N GLY A 118 -22.78 -13.23 -25.31
CA GLY A 118 -22.28 -12.27 -26.30
C GLY A 118 -21.08 -12.72 -27.10
#